data_AF-A0A2H3EG22-F1
#
_entry.id   AF-A0A2H3EG22-F1
#
_cell.length_a   1.000
_cell.length_b   1.000
_cell.length_c   1.000
_cell.angle_alpha   90.00
_cell.angle_beta   90.00
_cell.angle_gamma   90.00
#
_symmetry.space_group_name_H-M   'P 1'
#
loop_
_entity.id
_entity.type
_entity.pdbx_description
1 polymer ?
#
loop_
_entity_poly.entity_id
_entity_poly.type
_entity_poly.pdbx_seq_one_letter_code
_entity_poly.pdbx_strand_id
1 'polypeptide(L)'
;FYHKYGIPWNPHSCRTRRHCVLNHMNLCYITALLRQKQSIYLDEIQHKLQTHRYIHVSIPTLFHVLHNFHYSLKNVSVEAKELNDMEHMLFMNEMVNIMTNLDQLMCIDEAYRNQRTSV
;
A
#
# COMPACT_ATOMS: atom_id res chain seq x y z
N PHE A 1 38.06 -35.20 18.90
CA PHE A 1 38.90 -34.01 18.64
C PHE A 1 38.06 -32.72 18.60
N TYR A 2 37.31 -32.38 19.65
CA TYR A 2 36.54 -31.12 19.73
C TYR A 2 36.68 -30.46 21.12
N HIS A 3 37.92 -30.26 21.57
CA HIS A 3 38.22 -29.63 22.87
C HIS A 3 39.17 -28.43 22.77
N LYS A 4 39.43 -27.89 21.58
CA LYS A 4 40.55 -26.94 21.42
C LYS A 4 40.25 -25.55 20.86
N TYR A 5 39.09 -25.25 20.26
CA TYR A 5 38.84 -23.89 19.75
C TYR A 5 37.37 -23.48 19.77
N GLY A 6 37.09 -22.43 20.54
CA GLY A 6 36.26 -21.28 20.13
C GLY A 6 34.75 -21.49 19.95
N ILE A 7 33.98 -20.77 20.79
CA ILE A 7 32.57 -20.37 20.67
C ILE A 7 31.88 -20.82 19.37
N PRO A 8 30.78 -21.61 19.43
CA PRO A 8 30.00 -21.93 18.24
C PRO A 8 29.43 -20.64 17.64
N TRP A 9 30.04 -20.16 16.57
CA TRP A 9 29.54 -19.04 15.80
C TRP A 9 28.21 -19.47 15.19
N ASN A 10 27.10 -18.94 15.71
CA ASN A 10 25.78 -19.21 15.15
C ASN A 10 25.66 -18.45 13.81
N PRO A 11 25.60 -19.11 12.65
CA PRO A 11 25.43 -18.44 11.37
C PRO A 11 24.10 -17.67 11.24
N HIS A 12 23.18 -17.89 12.19
CA HIS A 12 21.91 -17.17 12.34
C HIS A 12 21.97 -16.07 13.41
N SER A 13 23.11 -15.79 14.03
CA SER A 13 23.25 -14.62 14.92
C SER A 13 23.16 -13.37 14.07
N CYS A 14 21.94 -12.85 13.97
CA CYS A 14 21.51 -11.57 13.41
C CYS A 14 22.59 -10.83 12.62
N ARG A 15 22.64 -11.08 11.30
CA ARG A 15 23.26 -10.13 10.38
C ARG A 15 22.64 -8.77 10.68
N THR A 16 23.43 -7.85 11.22
CA THR A 16 23.01 -6.48 11.49
C THR A 16 22.31 -5.96 10.24
N ARG A 17 21.03 -5.59 10.36
CA ARG A 17 20.26 -5.06 9.24
C ARG A 17 21.09 -3.94 8.62
N ARG A 18 21.32 -4.02 7.31
CA ARG A 18 21.97 -2.92 6.56
C ARG A 18 21.26 -1.62 6.96
N HIS A 19 22.05 -0.57 7.22
CA HIS A 19 21.52 0.73 7.58
C HIS A 19 20.46 1.15 6.57
N CYS A 20 19.21 1.22 7.03
CA CYS A 20 18.12 1.73 6.21
C CYS A 20 18.41 3.21 5.95
N VAL A 21 18.59 3.59 4.69
CA VAL A 21 18.78 5.00 4.28
C VAL A 21 17.60 5.87 4.76
N LEU A 22 16.42 5.25 4.93
CA LEU A 22 15.24 5.88 5.47
C LEU A 22 15.11 5.62 6.98
N ASN A 23 15.39 6.67 7.77
CA ASN A 23 15.08 6.72 9.19
C ASN A 23 13.56 6.71 9.42
N HIS A 24 13.12 6.28 10.60
CA HIS A 24 11.72 6.28 11.06
C HIS A 24 11.02 7.62 10.81
N MET A 25 11.70 8.74 11.07
CA MET A 25 11.16 10.08 10.82
C MET A 25 10.83 10.35 9.34
N ASN A 26 11.59 9.75 8.41
CA ASN A 26 11.35 9.89 6.97
C ASN A 26 10.18 8.98 6.55
N LEU A 27 10.06 7.81 7.17
CA LEU A 27 8.94 6.91 6.96
C LEU A 27 7.63 7.56 7.42
N CYS A 28 7.62 8.20 8.60
CA CYS A 28 6.47 8.99 9.07
C CYS A 28 6.10 10.14 8.13
N TYR A 29 7.09 10.76 7.48
CA TYR A 29 6.84 11.79 6.48
C TYR A 29 6.22 11.22 5.20
N ILE A 30 6.72 10.10 4.69
CA ILE A 30 6.17 9.42 3.53
C ILE A 30 4.72 8.98 3.79
N THR A 31 4.43 8.42 4.96
CA THR A 31 3.06 8.02 5.31
C THR A 31 2.12 9.22 5.48
N ALA A 32 2.61 10.35 6.01
CA ALA A 32 1.83 11.59 6.04
C ALA A 32 1.50 12.11 4.63
N LEU A 33 2.46 12.07 3.69
CA LEU A 33 2.23 12.44 2.30
C LEU A 33 1.17 11.55 1.63
N LEU A 34 1.23 10.24 1.87
CA LEU A 34 0.27 9.27 1.33
C LEU A 34 -1.13 9.45 1.91
N ARG A 35 -1.24 9.83 3.20
CA ARG A 35 -2.53 10.15 3.83
C ARG A 35 -3.15 11.41 3.23
N GLN A 36 -2.34 12.40 2.89
CA GLN A 36 -2.81 13.64 2.28
C GLN A 36 -3.22 13.46 0.81
N LYS A 37 -2.45 12.68 0.04
CA LYS A 37 -2.71 12.40 -1.38
C LYS A 37 -2.46 10.91 -1.64
N GLN A 38 -3.54 10.13 -1.76
CA GLN A 38 -3.47 8.68 -1.99
C GLN A 38 -2.93 8.31 -3.38
N SER A 39 -3.01 9.23 -4.35
CA SER A 39 -2.58 9.03 -5.75
C SER A 39 -1.31 9.82 -6.08
N ILE A 40 -0.28 9.71 -5.22
CA ILE A 40 1.00 10.38 -5.41
C ILE A 40 1.98 9.45 -6.14
N TYR A 41 2.68 9.96 -7.15
CA TYR A 41 3.68 9.19 -7.88
C TYR A 41 4.98 9.04 -7.07
N LEU A 42 5.77 8.00 -7.38
CA LEU A 42 7.00 7.69 -6.64
C LEU A 42 8.10 8.75 -6.85
N ASP A 43 8.17 9.34 -8.04
CA ASP A 43 9.05 10.45 -8.38
C ASP A 43 8.64 11.74 -7.64
N GLU A 44 7.34 12.02 -7.48
CA GLU A 44 6.84 13.11 -6.62
C GLU A 44 7.27 12.90 -5.16
N ILE A 45 7.17 11.66 -4.64
CA ILE A 45 7.65 11.34 -3.28
C ILE A 45 9.17 11.56 -3.19
N GLN A 46 9.94 11.08 -4.17
CA GLN A 46 11.38 11.27 -4.22
C GLN A 46 11.75 12.75 -4.22
N HIS A 47 11.10 13.56 -5.06
CA HIS A 47 11.33 14.99 -5.14
C HIS A 47 11.01 15.68 -3.81
N LYS A 48 9.88 15.35 -3.17
CA LYS A 48 9.52 15.92 -1.86
C LYS A 48 10.51 15.53 -0.76
N LEU A 49 11.02 14.29 -0.76
CA LEU A 49 12.06 13.87 0.18
C LEU A 49 13.38 14.61 -0.06
N GLN A 50 13.76 14.84 -1.31
CA GLN A 50 14.95 15.61 -1.64
C GLN A 50 14.80 17.08 -1.21
N THR A 51 13.66 17.71 -1.51
CA THR A 51 13.42 19.13 -1.24
C THR A 51 13.22 19.42 0.25
N HIS A 52 12.46 18.59 0.97
CA HIS A 52 12.09 18.88 2.37
C HIS A 52 12.97 18.17 3.40
N ARG A 53 13.63 17.07 3.03
CA ARG A 53 14.46 16.28 3.95
C ARG A 53 15.92 16.19 3.53
N TYR A 54 16.28 16.69 2.34
CA TYR A 54 17.63 16.60 1.78
C TYR A 54 18.14 15.16 1.62
N ILE A 55 17.22 14.21 1.40
CA ILE A 55 17.56 12.79 1.24
C ILE A 55 17.28 12.38 -0.19
N HIS A 56 18.33 11.86 -0.84
CA HIS A 56 18.20 11.24 -2.13
C HIS A 56 17.94 9.74 -1.97
N VAL A 57 16.76 9.30 -2.38
CA VAL A 57 16.35 7.89 -2.34
C VAL A 57 16.00 7.45 -3.76
N SER A 58 16.48 6.29 -4.19
CA SER A 58 16.14 5.77 -5.50
C SER A 58 14.69 5.27 -5.55
N ILE A 59 14.04 5.39 -6.71
CA ILE A 59 12.67 4.89 -6.94
C ILE A 59 12.49 3.42 -6.51
N PRO A 60 13.41 2.48 -6.82
CA PRO A 60 13.28 1.10 -6.35
C PRO A 60 13.28 0.99 -4.82
N THR A 61 14.10 1.80 -4.14
CA THR A 61 14.14 1.82 -2.68
C THR A 61 12.81 2.30 -2.11
N LEU A 62 12.20 3.35 -2.69
CA LEU A 62 10.87 3.80 -2.32
C LEU A 62 9.81 2.72 -2.55
N PHE A 63 9.85 2.05 -3.70
CA PHE A 63 8.93 0.95 -4.01
C PHE A 63 9.01 -0.17 -2.97
N HIS A 64 10.22 -0.64 -2.64
CA HIS A 64 10.41 -1.68 -1.62
C HIS A 64 9.93 -1.24 -0.23
N VAL A 65 10.17 0.03 0.13
CA VAL A 65 9.69 0.58 1.40
C VAL A 65 8.18 0.58 1.45
N LEU A 66 7.51 1.12 0.44
CA LEU A 66 6.05 1.17 0.39
C LEU A 66 5.42 -0.22 0.41
N HIS A 67 5.99 -1.17 -0.33
CA HIS A 67 5.58 -2.56 -0.30
C HIS A 67 5.69 -3.17 1.11
N ASN A 68 6.78 -2.92 1.83
CA ASN A 68 6.95 -3.37 3.21
C ASN A 68 5.97 -2.70 4.19
N PHE A 69 5.46 -1.51 3.86
CA PHE A 69 4.40 -0.82 4.61
C PHE A 69 2.99 -1.25 4.17
N HIS A 70 2.86 -2.32 3.38
CA HIS A 70 1.60 -2.84 2.85
C HIS A 70 0.85 -1.88 1.92
N TYR A 71 1.52 -0.86 1.39
CA TYR A 71 0.94 -0.06 0.31
C TYR A 71 1.04 -0.84 -0.99
N SER A 72 -0.12 -1.12 -1.58
CA SER A 72 -0.22 -1.77 -2.89
C SER A 72 -0.34 -0.70 -3.96
N LEU A 73 0.40 -0.85 -5.06
CA LEU A 73 0.24 -0.02 -6.24
C LEU A 73 -1.08 -0.42 -6.92
N LYS A 74 -2.16 0.26 -6.57
CA LYS A 74 -3.44 0.14 -7.27
C LYS A 74 -3.47 1.21 -8.35
N ASN A 75 -3.50 0.80 -9.61
CA ASN A 75 -3.78 1.72 -10.71
C ASN A 75 -5.26 2.10 -10.60
N VAL A 76 -5.54 3.20 -9.94
CA VAL A 76 -6.87 3.84 -9.96
C VAL A 76 -6.83 4.81 -11.13
N SER A 77 -7.65 4.58 -12.16
CA SER A 77 -7.76 5.59 -13.22
C SER A 77 -8.36 6.87 -12.61
N VAL A 78 -7.85 8.03 -13.04
CA VAL A 78 -8.36 9.33 -12.58
C VAL A 78 -9.85 9.44 -12.88
N GLU A 79 -10.27 8.96 -14.05
CA GLU A 79 -11.66 8.83 -14.48
C GLU A 79 -12.48 7.98 -13.50
N ALA A 80 -11.99 6.80 -13.06
CA ALA A 80 -12.71 5.97 -12.09
C ALA A 80 -12.82 6.65 -10.72
N LYS A 81 -11.92 7.57 -10.36
CA LYS A 81 -12.03 8.31 -9.10
C LYS A 81 -13.12 9.39 -9.17
N GLU A 82 -13.21 10.11 -10.28
CA GLU A 82 -14.16 11.22 -10.45
C GLU A 82 -15.56 10.73 -10.83
N LEU A 83 -15.66 9.70 -11.68
CA LEU A 83 -16.93 9.08 -12.06
C LEU A 83 -17.58 8.39 -10.85
N ASN A 84 -16.79 7.69 -10.04
CA ASN A 84 -17.33 6.93 -8.92
C ASN A 84 -18.09 7.82 -7.93
N ASP A 85 -17.62 9.02 -7.58
CA ASP A 85 -18.29 9.80 -6.53
C ASP A 85 -19.63 10.39 -6.99
N MET A 86 -19.71 10.93 -8.23
CA MET A 86 -20.94 11.50 -8.77
C MET A 86 -21.94 10.43 -9.21
N GLU A 87 -21.49 9.40 -9.92
CA GLU A 87 -22.37 8.32 -10.37
C GLU A 87 -22.88 7.50 -9.19
N HIS A 88 -22.06 7.28 -8.16
CA HIS A 88 -22.51 6.62 -6.93
C HIS A 88 -23.53 7.47 -6.18
N MET A 89 -23.38 8.79 -6.12
CA MET A 89 -24.39 9.67 -5.52
C MET A 89 -25.72 9.63 -6.27
N LEU A 90 -25.69 9.69 -7.60
CA LEU A 90 -26.89 9.61 -8.44
C LEU A 90 -27.58 8.24 -8.28
N PHE A 91 -26.80 7.17 -8.33
CA PHE A 91 -27.29 5.80 -8.13
C PHE A 91 -27.92 5.63 -6.75
N MET A 92 -27.29 6.11 -5.69
CA MET A 92 -27.83 6.01 -4.33
C MET A 92 -29.13 6.81 -4.17
N ASN A 93 -29.23 7.99 -4.79
CA ASN A 93 -30.46 8.77 -4.79
C ASN A 93 -31.60 8.07 -5.53
N GLU A 94 -31.31 7.43 -6.67
CA GLU A 94 -32.28 6.65 -7.42
C GLU A 94 -32.75 5.42 -6.61
N MET A 95 -31.82 4.72 -5.96
CA MET A 95 -32.11 3.59 -5.09
C MET A 95 -33.00 3.96 -3.91
N VAL A 96 -32.79 5.13 -3.28
CA VAL A 96 -33.65 5.63 -2.19
C VAL A 96 -35.07 5.93 -2.68
N ASN A 97 -35.26 6.34 -3.93
CA ASN A 97 -36.60 6.56 -4.48
C ASN A 97 -37.34 5.24 -4.78
N ILE A 98 -36.59 4.17 -5.06
CA ILE A 98 -37.15 2.85 -5.41
C ILE A 98 -37.37 2.00 -4.15
N MET A 99 -36.47 2.06 -3.18
CA MET A 99 -36.50 1.25 -1.96
C MET A 99 -37.07 2.04 -0.79
N THR A 100 -38.21 1.58 -0.29
CA THR A 100 -38.85 2.18 0.89
C THR A 100 -38.24 1.63 2.19
N ASN A 101 -37.65 0.44 2.16
CA ASN A 101 -36.97 -0.21 3.30
C ASN A 101 -35.77 -1.06 2.84
N LEU A 102 -34.75 -1.22 3.70
CA LEU A 102 -33.52 -1.98 3.41
C LEU A 102 -33.77 -3.48 3.16
N ASP A 103 -34.84 -4.05 3.71
CA ASP A 103 -35.21 -5.46 3.51
C ASP A 103 -35.62 -5.78 2.06
N GLN A 104 -35.81 -4.76 1.22
CA GLN A 104 -36.11 -4.91 -0.22
C GLN A 104 -34.84 -5.03 -1.07
N LEU A 105 -33.65 -4.80 -0.50
CA LEU A 105 -32.38 -4.84 -1.22
C LEU A 105 -31.84 -6.28 -1.26
N MET A 106 -31.75 -6.85 -2.46
CA MET A 106 -31.04 -8.10 -2.70
C MET A 106 -29.83 -7.84 -3.60
N CYS A 107 -28.63 -8.03 -3.05
CA CYS A 107 -27.38 -7.94 -3.82
C CYS A 107 -27.02 -9.32 -4.36
N ILE A 108 -26.83 -9.42 -5.68
CA ILE A 108 -26.33 -10.62 -6.34
C ILE A 108 -24.97 -10.25 -6.95
N ASP A 109 -23.91 -10.93 -6.53
CA ASP A 109 -22.58 -10.77 -7.11
C ASP A 109 -22.15 -12.08 -7.77
N GLU A 110 -21.58 -11.98 -8.96
CA GLU A 110 -21.07 -13.11 -9.71
C GLU A 110 -19.59 -13.33 -9.38
N ALA A 111 -19.32 -14.25 -8.47
CA ALA A 111 -17.96 -14.67 -8.19
C ALA A 111 -17.49 -15.68 -9.25
N TYR A 112 -16.56 -15.27 -10.11
CA TYR A 112 -15.91 -16.17 -11.07
C TYR A 112 -15.13 -17.28 -10.34
N ARG A 113 -15.62 -18.53 -10.42
CA ARG A 113 -14.90 -19.72 -9.91
C ARG A 113 -13.97 -20.27 -10.98
N ASN A 114 -12.67 -20.14 -10.75
CA ASN A 114 -11.64 -20.84 -11.53
C ASN A 114 -11.46 -22.27 -11.01
N GLN A 115 -11.15 -23.24 -11.88
CA GLN A 115 -10.89 -24.64 -11.50
C GLN A 115 -9.72 -24.84 -10.50
N ARG A 116 -8.96 -23.78 -10.17
CA ARG A 116 -7.91 -23.78 -9.14
C ARG A 116 -8.42 -23.50 -7.72
N THR A 117 -9.63 -22.95 -7.56
CA THR A 117 -10.24 -22.67 -6.24
C THR A 117 -11.30 -23.69 -5.86
N SER A 118 -11.44 -24.76 -6.64
CA SER A 118 -12.24 -25.94 -6.32
C SER A 118 -11.37 -26.91 -5.53
N VAL A 119 -11.30 -26.72 -4.21
CA VAL A 119 -10.87 -27.79 -3.28
C VAL A 119 -12.09 -28.65 -2.95
#